data_AF-A0A954KDH1-F1
#
_entry.id   AF-A0A954KDH1-F1
#
_cell.length_a   1.000
_cell.length_b   1.000
_cell.length_c   1.000
_cell.angle_alpha   90.00
_cell.angle_beta   90.00
_cell.angle_gamma   90.00
#
_symmetry.space_group_name_H-M   'P 1'
#
loop_
_entity.id
_entity.type
_entity.pdbx_description
1 polymer ?
#
loop_
_entity_poly.entity_id
_entity_poly.type
_entity_poly.pdbx_seq_one_letter_code
_entity_poly.pdbx_strand_id
1 'polypeptide(L)'
;MLIESLSQRRQEFQHWVETARDPADSSSEGLRFLSDRNDAALAEYEIAKLDETRWAIRMRVAYRCGNCNGMSIPWSVFETREACLQFFLNVARMHFRRPDRPHESSRQQTAQREMQELLAEGLFGFCEPAASSGV
;
A
#
# COMPACT_ATOMS: atom_id res chain seq x y z
N MET A 1 -6.90 -15.34 -32.77
CA MET A 1 -6.23 -15.11 -31.47
C MET A 1 -5.13 -14.10 -31.70
N LEU A 2 -5.35 -12.84 -31.31
CA LEU A 2 -4.45 -11.73 -31.57
C LEU A 2 -3.24 -11.82 -30.64
N ILE A 3 -2.07 -12.04 -31.22
CA ILE A 3 -0.80 -11.67 -30.59
C ILE A 3 -0.77 -10.14 -30.65
N GLU A 4 -1.21 -9.48 -29.59
CA GLU A 4 -0.99 -8.04 -29.43
C GLU A 4 0.52 -7.78 -29.54
N SER A 5 0.91 -6.92 -30.49
CA SER A 5 2.32 -6.59 -30.70
C SER A 5 2.87 -5.89 -29.46
N LEU A 6 4.10 -6.22 -29.06
CA LEU A 6 4.78 -5.59 -27.90
C LEU A 6 4.80 -4.06 -28.00
N SER A 7 4.82 -3.52 -29.23
CA SER A 7 4.75 -2.10 -29.52
C SER A 7 3.45 -1.45 -29.05
N GLN A 8 2.33 -2.14 -29.23
CA GLN A 8 1.00 -1.66 -28.84
C GLN A 8 0.86 -1.62 -27.31
N ARG A 9 1.29 -2.68 -26.62
CA ARG A 9 1.33 -2.72 -25.15
C ARG A 9 2.27 -1.66 -24.56
N ARG A 10 3.38 -1.35 -25.24
CA ARG A 10 4.30 -0.29 -24.81
C ARG A 10 3.66 1.09 -24.95
N GLN A 11 2.91 1.34 -26.02
CA GLN A 11 2.17 2.61 -26.19
C GLN A 11 1.04 2.75 -25.17
N GLU A 12 0.28 1.70 -24.92
CA GLU A 12 -0.77 1.69 -23.88
C GLU A 12 -0.18 1.94 -22.49
N PHE A 13 0.96 1.31 -22.18
CA PHE A 13 1.68 1.57 -20.95
C PHE A 13 2.23 3.00 -20.87
N GLN A 14 2.82 3.54 -21.95
CA GLN A 14 3.30 4.93 -21.98
C GLN A 14 2.15 5.93 -21.81
N HIS A 15 1.03 5.69 -22.49
CA HIS A 15 -0.17 6.50 -22.35
C HIS A 15 -0.72 6.43 -20.92
N TRP A 16 -0.75 5.25 -20.30
CA TRP A 16 -1.11 5.10 -18.89
C TRP A 16 -0.10 5.81 -17.97
N VAL A 17 1.20 5.71 -18.24
CA VAL A 17 2.25 6.42 -17.49
C VAL A 17 2.11 7.93 -17.62
N GLU A 18 1.66 8.46 -18.75
CA GLU A 18 1.46 9.91 -18.91
C GLU A 18 0.14 10.38 -18.30
N THR A 19 -0.93 9.59 -18.44
CA THR A 19 -2.29 9.99 -18.05
C THR A 19 -2.69 9.60 -16.63
N ALA A 20 -2.09 8.55 -16.04
CA ALA A 20 -2.37 8.10 -14.68
C ALA A 20 -1.35 8.61 -13.65
N ARG A 21 -0.11 8.91 -14.09
CA ARG A 21 0.96 9.40 -13.21
C ARG A 21 0.80 10.88 -12.86
N ASP A 22 0.18 11.68 -13.73
CA ASP A 22 0.02 13.13 -13.53
C ASP A 22 -1.14 13.51 -12.57
N PRO A 23 -2.34 12.89 -12.63
CA PRO A 23 -3.43 13.25 -11.72
C PRO A 23 -3.21 12.74 -10.30
N ALA A 24 -2.60 11.57 -10.13
CA ALA A 24 -2.43 10.95 -8.83
C ALA A 24 -1.36 11.65 -7.98
N ASP A 25 -0.21 11.98 -8.57
CA ASP A 25 0.85 12.68 -7.83
C ASP A 25 0.48 14.16 -7.55
N SER A 26 -0.32 14.81 -8.43
CA SER A 26 -0.74 16.22 -8.25
C SER A 26 -1.88 16.42 -7.25
N SER A 27 -2.74 15.40 -7.06
CA SER A 27 -3.87 15.41 -6.12
C SER A 27 -3.65 14.52 -4.90
N SER A 28 -2.41 14.05 -4.71
CA SER A 28 -2.05 13.15 -3.61
C SER A 28 -2.35 13.79 -2.27
N GLU A 29 -2.93 13.00 -1.37
CA GLU A 29 -3.09 13.38 0.02
C GLU A 29 -1.80 13.25 0.85
N GLY A 30 -0.70 12.82 0.21
CA GLY A 30 0.59 12.57 0.84
C GLY A 30 0.72 11.14 1.38
N LEU A 31 1.98 10.72 1.51
CA LEU A 31 2.34 9.39 1.99
C LEU A 31 1.95 9.24 3.46
N ARG A 32 1.29 8.13 3.79
CA ARG A 32 0.92 7.73 5.14
C ARG A 32 1.56 6.40 5.45
N PHE A 33 2.07 6.22 6.66
CA PHE A 33 2.69 4.97 7.03
C PHE A 33 2.51 4.62 8.50
N LEU A 34 2.57 3.33 8.76
CA LEU A 34 2.60 2.68 10.05
C LEU A 34 3.89 1.87 10.12
N SER A 35 4.58 1.94 11.25
CA SER A 35 5.74 1.09 11.53
C SER A 35 5.64 0.54 12.94
N ASP A 36 6.26 -0.61 13.16
CA ASP A 36 6.49 -1.08 14.54
C ASP A 36 7.49 -0.14 15.25
N ARG A 37 7.64 -0.31 16.56
CA ARG A 37 8.48 0.57 17.38
C ARG A 37 9.96 0.58 17.00
N ASN A 38 10.44 -0.47 16.33
CA ASN A 38 11.85 -0.63 15.96
C ASN A 38 12.10 -0.49 14.45
N ASP A 39 11.13 0.05 13.70
CA ASP A 39 11.19 0.22 12.24
C ASP A 39 11.63 -1.07 11.50
N ALA A 40 11.19 -2.20 12.02
CA ALA A 40 11.45 -3.54 11.55
C ALA A 40 10.35 -4.06 10.60
N ALA A 41 9.21 -3.38 10.53
CA ALA A 41 8.08 -3.61 9.66
C ALA A 41 7.42 -2.27 9.29
N LEU A 42 6.82 -2.21 8.10
CA LEU A 42 6.24 -1.01 7.51
C LEU A 42 4.95 -1.37 6.77
N ALA A 43 3.93 -0.54 6.91
CA ALA A 43 2.79 -0.47 6.01
C ALA A 43 2.57 0.98 5.60
N GLU A 44 2.81 1.30 4.34
CA GLU A 44 2.66 2.64 3.79
C GLU A 44 1.68 2.64 2.62
N TYR A 45 0.96 3.75 2.47
CA TYR A 45 0.05 3.96 1.38
C TYR A 45 -0.10 5.45 1.07
N GLU A 46 -0.62 5.72 -0.12
CA GLU A 46 -0.89 7.06 -0.59
C GLU A 46 -2.14 7.02 -1.44
N ILE A 47 -3.03 7.98 -1.21
CA ILE A 47 -4.32 8.08 -1.89
C ILE A 47 -4.35 9.39 -2.68
N ALA A 48 -4.91 9.33 -3.87
CA ALA A 48 -5.08 10.50 -4.73
C ALA A 48 -6.48 10.51 -5.35
N LYS A 49 -7.06 11.70 -5.51
CA LYS A 49 -8.36 11.88 -6.18
C LYS A 49 -8.12 12.13 -7.67
N LEU A 50 -8.45 11.17 -8.52
CA LEU A 50 -8.20 11.28 -9.97
C LEU A 50 -9.19 12.23 -10.66
N ASP A 51 -10.46 12.19 -10.24
CA ASP A 51 -11.55 13.06 -10.68
C ASP A 51 -12.70 13.02 -9.67
N GLU A 52 -13.89 13.55 -10.01
CA GLU A 52 -15.03 13.61 -9.09
C GLU A 52 -15.55 12.26 -8.59
N THR A 53 -15.30 11.17 -9.34
CA THR A 53 -15.87 9.85 -9.03
C THR A 53 -14.82 8.77 -8.83
N ARG A 54 -13.53 9.06 -9.04
CA ARG A 54 -12.45 8.06 -8.98
C ARG A 54 -11.32 8.47 -8.06
N TRP A 55 -10.82 7.45 -7.37
CA TRP A 55 -9.70 7.53 -6.44
C TRP A 55 -8.65 6.51 -6.83
N ALA A 56 -7.40 6.77 -6.50
CA ALA A 56 -6.31 5.83 -6.66
C ALA A 56 -5.59 5.61 -5.33
N ILE A 57 -5.02 4.42 -5.17
CA ILE A 57 -4.12 4.10 -4.05
C ILE A 57 -2.88 3.37 -4.55
N ARG A 58 -1.71 3.75 -4.04
CA ARG A 58 -0.49 2.94 -4.09
C ARG A 58 -0.12 2.55 -2.66
N MET A 59 0.54 1.42 -2.48
CA MET A 59 0.95 0.96 -1.15
C MET A 59 2.15 0.04 -1.19
N ARG A 60 2.81 -0.06 -0.04
CA ARG A 60 3.85 -1.04 0.25
C ARG A 60 3.68 -1.57 1.66
N VAL A 61 3.78 -2.88 1.81
CA VAL A 61 3.82 -3.54 3.12
C VAL A 61 5.03 -4.47 3.15
N ALA A 62 5.89 -4.35 4.15
CA ALA A 62 7.15 -5.08 4.17
C ALA A 62 7.73 -5.25 5.57
N TYR A 63 8.48 -6.32 5.77
CA TYR A 63 9.46 -6.44 6.84
C TYR A 63 10.79 -5.80 6.40
N ARG A 64 11.41 -5.03 7.29
CA ARG A 64 12.78 -4.50 7.19
C ARG A 64 13.78 -5.35 7.99
N CYS A 65 13.34 -6.48 8.50
CA CYS A 65 14.14 -7.43 9.28
C CYS A 65 13.85 -8.88 8.87
N GLY A 66 14.70 -9.80 9.34
CA GLY A 66 14.52 -11.23 9.12
C GLY A 66 14.55 -11.60 7.63
N ASN A 67 13.44 -12.12 7.11
CA ASN A 67 13.34 -12.55 5.72
C ASN A 67 13.08 -11.40 4.72
N CYS A 68 12.92 -10.16 5.19
CA CYS A 68 12.67 -8.97 4.37
C CYS A 68 11.50 -9.13 3.39
N ASN A 69 10.53 -10.00 3.70
CA ASN A 69 9.37 -10.24 2.85
C ASN A 69 8.52 -8.96 2.75
N GLY A 70 8.07 -8.64 1.56
CA GLY A 70 7.23 -7.47 1.31
C GLY A 70 6.46 -7.60 0.01
N MET A 71 5.48 -6.72 -0.17
CA MET A 71 4.79 -6.52 -1.42
C MET A 71 4.53 -5.03 -1.63
N SER A 72 4.45 -4.64 -2.90
CA SER A 72 4.07 -3.29 -3.30
C SER A 72 2.97 -3.40 -4.33
N ILE A 73 1.99 -2.52 -4.25
CA ILE A 73 0.91 -2.41 -5.21
C ILE A 73 1.04 -1.03 -5.86
N PRO A 74 1.19 -0.95 -7.19
CA PRO A 74 1.20 0.32 -7.90
C PRO A 74 -0.19 0.98 -7.81
N TRP A 75 -0.30 2.22 -8.29
CA TRP A 75 -1.56 2.95 -8.35
C TRP A 75 -2.69 2.09 -8.91
N SER A 76 -3.70 1.85 -8.07
CA SER A 76 -4.88 1.03 -8.36
C SER A 76 -6.12 1.88 -8.12
N VAL A 77 -7.10 1.79 -9.03
CA VAL A 77 -8.25 2.71 -9.08
C VAL A 77 -9.46 2.12 -8.37
N PHE A 78 -10.17 2.96 -7.62
CA PHE A 78 -11.39 2.65 -6.88
C PHE A 78 -12.43 3.77 -7.05
N GLU A 79 -13.70 3.45 -6.77
CA GLU A 79 -14.81 4.41 -6.85
C GLU A 79 -14.83 5.40 -5.67
N THR A 80 -14.26 5.02 -4.52
CA THR A 80 -14.28 5.86 -3.31
C THR A 80 -12.95 5.84 -2.56
N ARG A 81 -12.68 6.91 -1.80
CA ARG A 81 -11.53 6.99 -0.89
C ARG A 81 -11.57 5.89 0.17
N GLU A 82 -12.77 5.59 0.67
CA GLU A 82 -12.99 4.54 1.68
C GLU A 82 -12.69 3.15 1.11
N ALA A 83 -12.99 2.91 -0.18
CA ALA A 83 -12.63 1.67 -0.85
C ALA A 83 -11.10 1.51 -0.99
N CYS A 84 -10.38 2.60 -1.28
CA CYS A 84 -8.91 2.62 -1.23
C CYS A 84 -8.39 2.21 0.16
N LEU A 85 -8.91 2.82 1.23
CA LEU A 85 -8.50 2.51 2.59
C LEU A 85 -8.84 1.07 3.00
N GLN A 86 -10.03 0.58 2.67
CA GLN A 86 -10.42 -0.80 2.90
C GLN A 86 -9.47 -1.77 2.20
N PHE A 87 -9.11 -1.47 0.95
CA PHE A 87 -8.17 -2.27 0.19
C PHE A 87 -6.78 -2.31 0.87
N PHE A 88 -6.26 -1.17 1.32
CA PHE A 88 -5.02 -1.11 2.10
C PHE A 88 -5.07 -1.95 3.37
N LEU A 89 -6.10 -1.76 4.20
CA LEU A 89 -6.23 -2.49 5.47
C LEU A 89 -6.32 -4.00 5.23
N ASN A 90 -7.05 -4.44 4.20
CA ASN A 90 -7.15 -5.85 3.85
C ASN A 90 -5.80 -6.44 3.44
N VAL A 91 -5.03 -5.73 2.60
CA VAL A 91 -3.69 -6.16 2.16
C VAL A 91 -2.72 -6.19 3.33
N ALA A 92 -2.67 -5.13 4.14
CA ALA A 92 -1.78 -5.03 5.29
C ALA A 92 -2.08 -6.12 6.32
N ARG A 93 -3.35 -6.31 6.70
CA ARG A 93 -3.75 -7.39 7.61
C ARG A 93 -3.39 -8.75 7.05
N MET A 94 -3.64 -9.01 5.77
CA MET A 94 -3.28 -10.29 5.16
C MET A 94 -1.77 -10.54 5.21
N HIS A 95 -0.95 -9.51 4.97
CA HIS A 95 0.51 -9.61 5.01
C HIS A 95 1.00 -9.97 6.43
N PHE A 96 0.54 -9.25 7.45
CA PHE A 96 0.99 -9.42 8.84
C PHE A 96 0.25 -10.53 9.61
N ARG A 97 -0.86 -11.09 9.12
CA ARG A 97 -1.61 -12.18 9.79
C ARG A 97 -0.93 -13.55 9.72
N ARG A 98 0.08 -13.74 8.87
CA ARG A 98 0.69 -15.06 8.63
C ARG A 98 1.14 -15.69 9.96
N PRO A 99 0.82 -16.97 10.26
CA PRO A 99 1.27 -17.60 11.49
C PRO A 99 2.81 -17.62 11.55
N ASP A 100 3.35 -17.52 12.77
CA ASP A 100 4.79 -17.59 13.06
C ASP A 100 5.40 -18.75 12.27
N ARG A 101 6.27 -18.42 11.31
CA ARG A 101 7.00 -19.46 10.60
C ARG A 101 8.19 -19.89 11.46
N PRO A 102 8.53 -21.19 11.50
CA PRO A 102 9.60 -21.71 12.35
C PRO A 102 11.00 -21.13 12.04
N HIS A 103 11.16 -20.37 10.95
CA HIS A 103 12.41 -19.74 10.54
C HIS A 103 12.40 -18.20 10.67
N GLU A 104 11.35 -17.60 11.24
CA GLU A 104 11.30 -16.16 11.43
C GLU A 104 12.10 -15.75 12.67
N SER A 105 12.89 -14.69 12.53
CA SER A 105 13.65 -14.15 13.65
C SER A 105 12.72 -13.63 14.74
N SER A 106 13.14 -13.69 16.01
CA SER A 106 12.36 -13.14 17.13
C SER A 106 12.01 -11.66 16.92
N ARG A 107 12.90 -10.89 16.27
CA ARG A 107 12.63 -9.48 15.90
C ARG A 107 11.45 -9.36 14.94
N GLN A 108 11.39 -10.24 13.93
CA GLN A 108 10.31 -10.25 12.95
C GLN A 108 8.96 -10.64 13.57
N GLN A 109 8.95 -11.64 14.46
CA GLN A 109 7.74 -12.04 15.20
C GLN A 109 7.21 -10.93 16.11
N THR A 110 8.10 -10.19 16.78
CA THR A 110 7.70 -9.02 17.57
C THR A 110 7.13 -7.91 16.70
N ALA A 111 7.81 -7.57 15.60
CA ALA A 111 7.31 -6.56 14.66
C ALA A 111 5.95 -6.96 14.07
N GLN A 112 5.75 -8.23 13.77
CA GLN A 112 4.49 -8.76 13.28
C GLN A 112 3.34 -8.58 14.27
N ARG A 113 3.54 -8.91 15.55
CA ARG A 113 2.53 -8.72 16.59
C ARG A 113 2.16 -7.24 16.76
N GLU A 114 3.16 -6.36 16.80
CA GLU A 114 2.92 -4.91 16.90
C GLU A 114 2.13 -4.39 15.69
N MET A 115 2.48 -4.80 14.47
CA MET A 115 1.71 -4.42 13.27
C MET A 115 0.28 -4.97 13.28
N GLN A 116 0.07 -6.18 13.80
CA GLN A 116 -1.29 -6.73 13.95
C GLN A 116 -2.12 -5.89 14.92
N GLU A 117 -1.56 -5.44 16.04
CA GLU A 117 -2.22 -4.56 17.00
C GLU A 117 -2.57 -3.20 16.38
N LEU A 118 -1.60 -2.56 15.70
CA LEU A 118 -1.81 -1.28 15.00
C LEU A 118 -2.90 -1.36 13.91
N LEU A 119 -3.09 -2.54 13.30
CA LEU A 119 -4.07 -2.78 12.24
C LEU A 119 -5.37 -3.40 12.74
N ALA A 120 -5.50 -3.75 14.03
CA ALA A 120 -6.64 -4.50 14.56
C ALA A 120 -7.93 -3.66 14.62
N GLU A 121 -7.82 -2.34 14.73
CA GLU A 121 -8.97 -1.45 14.77
C GLU A 121 -9.54 -1.28 13.35
N GLY A 122 -10.78 -1.71 13.15
CA GLY A 122 -11.50 -1.72 11.86
C GLY A 122 -11.60 -0.34 11.19
N LEU A 123 -12.30 -0.21 10.06
CA LEU A 123 -12.43 1.08 9.36
C LEU A 123 -12.99 2.22 10.23
N PHE A 124 -13.72 1.88 11.30
CA PHE A 124 -14.35 2.81 12.26
C PHE A 124 -13.54 3.02 13.56
N GLY A 125 -12.35 2.43 13.67
CA GLY A 125 -11.41 2.65 14.78
C GLY A 125 -9.98 2.92 14.31
N PHE A 126 -9.66 2.67 13.03
CA PHE A 126 -8.37 3.00 12.46
C PHE A 126 -8.11 4.52 12.53
N CYS A 127 -7.23 4.92 13.43
CA CYS A 127 -6.68 6.27 13.44
C CYS A 127 -5.70 6.42 12.27
N GLU A 128 -6.23 6.91 11.14
CA GLU A 128 -5.44 7.21 9.95
C GLU A 128 -4.26 8.14 10.32
N PRO A 129 -3.01 7.73 10.06
CA PRO A 129 -1.85 8.55 10.40
C PRO A 129 -1.85 9.82 9.55
N ALA A 130 -1.30 10.89 10.12
CA ALA A 130 -1.10 12.12 9.37
C ALA A 130 -0.22 11.85 8.14
N ALA A 131 -0.51 12.54 7.04
CA ALA A 131 0.38 12.51 5.89
C ALA A 131 1.76 13.03 6.32
N SER A 132 2.82 12.29 5.94
CA SER A 132 4.17 12.75 6.16
C SER A 132 4.38 14.04 5.39
N SER A 133 4.69 15.13 6.09
CA SER A 133 5.15 16.36 5.45
C SER A 133 6.47 16.01 4.77
N GLY A 134 6.47 15.92 3.44
CA GLY A 134 7.67 15.61 2.68
C GLY A 134 8.80 16.58 3.04
N VAL A 135 9.98 16.03 3.32
CA VAL A 135 11.26 16.75 3.30
C VAL A 135 11.81 16.64 1.89
#